data_AF-A0A534WKH0-F1
#
_entry.id   AF-A0A534WKH0-F1
#
_cell.length_a   1.000
_cell.length_b   1.000
_cell.length_c   1.000
_cell.angle_alpha   90.00
_cell.angle_beta   90.00
_cell.angle_gamma   90.00
#
_symmetry.space_group_name_H-M   'P 1'
#
loop_
_entity.id
_entity.type
_entity.pdbx_description
1 polymer ?
#
loop_
_entity_poly.entity_id
_entity_poly.type
_entity_poly.pdbx_seq_one_letter_code
_entity_poly.pdbx_strand_id
1 'polypeptide(L)'
;MTVQRQAVFWTCVLGVLVFSLWVLSPMLLPFVLGMAVGYLLDPVVDRLARWGVSRGAAAGVLILGSYALGISILLLLTPLVVEQALRFVASLPAYVTSLYNLAAPFLARAAAAAGVDDTARLAQTLAAAMERVVGPMTTLARRLLGHGLAFINVALLLAITPLVAFYLLRDWPRLLAEVDGWLPRDHAETIRAQARAVDHVLSG
;
A
#
# COMPACT_ATOMS: atom_id res chain seq x y z
N MET A 1 33.02 -26.72 -21.37
CA MET A 1 33.20 -25.26 -21.55
C MET A 1 34.24 -24.79 -20.54
N THR A 2 35.15 -23.89 -20.90
CA THR A 2 36.14 -23.36 -19.93
C THR A 2 35.43 -22.51 -18.88
N VAL A 3 35.86 -22.61 -17.62
CA VAL A 3 35.28 -21.88 -16.46
C VAL A 3 35.17 -20.38 -16.73
N GLN A 4 36.13 -19.82 -17.48
CA GLN A 4 36.15 -18.42 -17.89
C GLN A 4 34.97 -18.02 -18.80
N ARG A 5 34.54 -18.89 -19.72
CA ARG A 5 33.35 -18.64 -20.56
C ARG A 5 32.06 -18.73 -19.77
N GLN A 6 31.97 -19.67 -18.83
CA GLN A 6 30.83 -19.76 -17.92
C GLN A 6 30.74 -18.52 -17.02
N ALA A 7 31.86 -18.05 -16.46
CA ALA A 7 31.89 -16.86 -15.62
C ALA A 7 31.39 -15.62 -16.37
N VAL A 8 31.93 -15.36 -17.57
CA VAL A 8 31.50 -14.22 -18.40
C VAL A 8 30.02 -14.31 -18.77
N PHE A 9 29.54 -15.51 -19.16
CA PHE A 9 28.13 -15.72 -19.46
C PHE A 9 27.24 -15.40 -18.26
N TRP A 10 27.53 -15.97 -17.09
CA TRP A 10 26.74 -15.74 -15.88
C TRP A 10 26.80 -14.30 -15.39
N THR A 11 27.94 -13.62 -15.49
CA THR A 11 28.03 -12.19 -15.16
C THR A 11 27.18 -11.34 -16.10
N CYS A 12 27.16 -11.66 -17.40
CA CYS A 12 26.35 -10.94 -18.38
C CYS A 12 24.85 -11.17 -18.13
N VAL A 13 24.44 -12.42 -17.88
CA VAL A 13 23.07 -12.79 -17.51
C VAL A 13 22.65 -12.06 -16.23
N LEU A 14 23.50 -12.03 -15.21
CA LEU A 14 23.22 -11.32 -13.95
C LEU A 14 23.06 -9.81 -14.19
N GLY A 15 23.92 -9.20 -15.01
CA GLY A 15 23.81 -7.79 -15.36
C GLY A 15 22.50 -7.44 -16.06
N VAL A 16 22.10 -8.26 -17.04
CA VAL A 16 20.82 -8.10 -17.74
C VAL A 16 19.64 -8.28 -16.78
N LEU A 17 19.69 -9.26 -15.88
CA LEU A 17 18.67 -9.48 -14.86
C LEU A 17 18.52 -8.27 -13.95
N VAL A 18 19.62 -7.78 -13.36
CA VAL A 18 19.60 -6.63 -12.45
C VAL A 18 19.10 -5.37 -13.16
N PHE A 19 19.56 -5.12 -14.38
CA PHE A 19 19.08 -3.99 -15.18
C PHE A 19 17.57 -4.09 -15.46
N SER A 20 17.10 -5.29 -15.84
CA SER A 20 15.67 -5.54 -16.05
C SER A 20 14.88 -5.29 -14.78
N LEU A 21 15.31 -5.84 -13.63
CA LEU A 21 14.65 -5.63 -12.34
C LEU A 21 14.63 -4.15 -11.93
N TRP A 22 15.67 -3.39 -12.26
CA TRP A 22 15.70 -1.96 -11.97
C TRP A 22 14.70 -1.16 -12.83
N VAL A 23 14.61 -1.45 -14.13
CA VAL A 23 13.65 -0.79 -15.04
C VAL A 23 12.21 -1.18 -14.72
N LEU A 24 11.99 -2.46 -14.39
CA LEU A 24 10.66 -3.02 -14.10
C LEU A 24 10.23 -2.83 -12.64
N SER A 25 11.12 -2.37 -11.75
CA SER A 25 10.87 -2.22 -10.31
C SER A 25 9.51 -1.60 -9.95
N PRO A 26 9.08 -0.48 -10.59
CA PRO A 26 7.78 0.12 -10.29
C PRO A 26 6.60 -0.78 -10.64
N MET A 27 6.76 -1.65 -11.63
CA MET A 27 5.76 -2.62 -12.07
C MET A 27 5.87 -3.95 -11.33
N LEU A 28 6.99 -4.27 -10.65
CA LEU A 28 7.11 -5.52 -9.88
C LEU A 28 6.16 -5.56 -8.69
N LEU A 29 5.91 -4.40 -8.05
CA LEU A 29 5.08 -4.30 -6.85
C LEU A 29 3.63 -4.81 -7.08
N PRO A 30 2.89 -4.38 -8.13
CA PRO A 30 1.58 -4.94 -8.45
C PRO A 30 1.63 -6.44 -8.80
N PHE A 31 2.71 -6.94 -9.38
CA PHE A 31 2.87 -8.38 -9.65
C PHE A 31 3.06 -9.19 -8.36
N VAL A 32 3.91 -8.72 -7.44
CA VAL A 32 4.14 -9.38 -6.16
C VAL A 32 2.87 -9.39 -5.31
N LEU A 33 2.18 -8.26 -5.22
CA LEU A 33 0.88 -8.18 -4.54
C LEU A 33 -0.16 -9.07 -5.23
N GLY A 34 -0.20 -9.07 -6.56
CA GLY A 34 -1.11 -9.93 -7.33
C GLY A 34 -0.84 -11.42 -7.10
N MET A 35 0.42 -11.84 -6.99
CA MET A 35 0.80 -13.20 -6.61
C MET A 35 0.39 -13.53 -5.17
N ALA A 36 0.62 -12.62 -4.22
CA ALA A 36 0.23 -12.83 -2.83
C ALA A 36 -1.29 -12.98 -2.68
N VAL A 37 -2.05 -12.09 -3.32
CA VAL A 37 -3.51 -12.16 -3.37
C VAL A 37 -3.96 -13.43 -4.10
N GLY A 38 -3.32 -13.77 -5.22
CA GLY A 38 -3.61 -14.98 -5.98
C GLY A 38 -3.45 -16.24 -5.13
N TYR A 39 -2.32 -16.36 -4.43
CA TYR A 39 -2.06 -17.46 -3.50
C TYR A 39 -3.10 -17.54 -2.38
N LEU A 40 -3.46 -16.39 -1.80
CA LEU A 40 -4.47 -16.33 -0.74
C LEU A 40 -5.88 -16.72 -1.23
N LEU A 41 -6.20 -16.41 -2.48
CA LEU A 41 -7.51 -16.65 -3.08
C LEU A 41 -7.63 -18.02 -3.77
N ASP A 42 -6.53 -18.70 -4.08
CA ASP A 42 -6.53 -20.04 -4.68
C ASP A 42 -7.38 -21.07 -3.89
N PRO A 43 -7.31 -21.18 -2.54
CA PRO A 43 -8.19 -22.08 -1.79
C PRO A 43 -9.68 -21.71 -1.89
N VAL A 44 -9.99 -20.43 -2.09
CA VAL A 44 -11.38 -19.96 -2.30
C VAL A 44 -11.86 -20.37 -3.69
N VAL A 45 -11.00 -20.24 -4.71
CA VAL A 45 -11.28 -20.70 -6.07
C VAL A 45 -11.50 -22.21 -6.10
N ASP A 46 -10.67 -22.98 -5.41
CA ASP A 46 -10.81 -24.43 -5.31
C ASP A 46 -12.10 -24.86 -4.61
N ARG A 47 -12.53 -24.12 -3.58
CA ARG A 47 -13.85 -24.34 -2.93
C ARG A 47 -15.00 -24.05 -3.87
N LEU A 48 -14.93 -22.97 -4.65
CA LEU A 48 -15.94 -22.65 -5.67
C LEU A 48 -15.97 -23.68 -6.80
N ALA A 49 -14.81 -24.20 -7.20
CA ALA A 49 -14.71 -25.22 -8.25
C ALA A 49 -15.41 -26.53 -7.86
N ARG A 50 -15.41 -26.88 -6.56
CA ARG A 50 -16.16 -28.03 -6.03
C ARG A 50 -17.68 -27.88 -6.16
N TRP A 51 -18.19 -26.67 -6.39
CA TRP A 51 -19.62 -26.42 -6.65
C TRP A 51 -19.98 -26.43 -8.14
N GLY A 52 -19.07 -26.88 -9.01
CA GLY A 52 -19.31 -27.04 -10.45
C GLY A 52 -18.98 -25.79 -11.29
N VAL A 53 -18.37 -24.77 -10.70
CA VAL A 53 -17.91 -23.58 -11.41
C VAL A 53 -16.54 -23.85 -12.04
N SER A 54 -16.33 -23.49 -13.30
CA SER A 54 -15.00 -23.61 -13.93
C SER A 54 -13.98 -22.71 -13.21
N ARG A 55 -12.73 -23.17 -13.00
CA ARG A 55 -11.68 -22.37 -12.32
C ARG A 55 -11.58 -20.94 -12.87
N GLY A 56 -11.69 -20.79 -14.20
CA GLY A 56 -11.65 -19.48 -14.85
C GLY A 56 -12.83 -18.57 -14.48
N ALA A 57 -14.04 -19.13 -14.35
CA ALA A 57 -15.21 -18.37 -13.91
C ALA A 57 -15.14 -18.02 -12.42
N ALA A 58 -14.66 -18.95 -11.58
CA ALA A 58 -14.46 -18.70 -10.15
C ALA A 58 -13.42 -17.60 -9.90
N ALA A 59 -12.26 -17.66 -10.58
CA ALA A 59 -11.25 -16.60 -10.56
C ALA A 59 -11.80 -15.26 -11.08
N GLY A 60 -12.57 -15.29 -12.17
CA GLY A 60 -13.19 -14.09 -12.74
C GLY A 60 -14.18 -13.41 -11.80
N VAL A 61 -15.10 -14.16 -11.19
CA VAL A 61 -16.08 -13.62 -10.24
C VAL A 61 -15.39 -13.03 -9.01
N LEU A 62 -14.41 -13.75 -8.45
CA LEU A 62 -13.70 -13.31 -7.26
C LEU A 62 -12.95 -12.00 -7.50
N ILE A 63 -12.35 -11.85 -8.68
CA ILE A 63 -11.58 -10.65 -9.01
C ILE A 63 -12.48 -9.50 -9.44
N LEU A 64 -13.52 -9.74 -10.24
CA LEU A 64 -14.56 -8.74 -10.49
C LEU A 64 -15.19 -8.23 -9.20
N GLY A 65 -15.49 -9.13 -8.25
CA GLY A 65 -15.98 -8.78 -6.93
C GLY A 65 -14.98 -7.94 -6.14
N SER A 66 -13.71 -8.32 -6.13
CA SER A 66 -12.65 -7.54 -5.47
C SER A 66 -12.48 -6.15 -6.09
N TYR A 67 -12.64 -6.03 -7.42
CA TYR A 67 -12.51 -4.77 -8.15
C TYR A 67 -13.71 -3.86 -7.90
N ALA A 68 -14.91 -4.42 -7.96
CA ALA A 68 -16.14 -3.71 -7.60
C ALA A 68 -16.09 -3.21 -6.15
N LEU A 69 -15.61 -4.04 -5.22
CA LEU A 69 -15.42 -3.66 -3.83
C LEU A 69 -14.36 -2.56 -3.68
N GLY A 70 -13.19 -2.71 -4.30
CA GLY A 70 -12.10 -1.72 -4.25
C GLY A 70 -12.51 -0.37 -4.82
N ILE A 71 -13.20 -0.36 -5.97
CA ILE A 71 -13.78 0.87 -6.56
C ILE A 71 -14.84 1.46 -5.64
N SER A 72 -15.72 0.65 -5.07
CA SER A 72 -16.75 1.12 -4.14
C SER A 72 -16.13 1.77 -2.91
N ILE A 73 -15.08 1.16 -2.34
CA ILE A 73 -14.32 1.74 -1.24
C ILE A 73 -13.69 3.07 -1.67
N LEU A 74 -13.01 3.12 -2.81
CA LEU A 74 -12.43 4.38 -3.30
C LEU A 74 -13.49 5.46 -3.49
N LEU A 75 -14.62 5.16 -4.14
CA LEU A 75 -15.66 6.14 -4.44
C LEU A 75 -16.42 6.60 -3.20
N LEU A 76 -16.64 5.73 -2.21
CA LEU A 76 -17.39 6.05 -1.00
C LEU A 76 -16.50 6.61 0.11
N LEU A 77 -15.33 6.03 0.32
CA LEU A 77 -14.44 6.36 1.42
C LEU A 77 -13.61 7.62 1.12
N THR A 78 -13.17 7.83 -0.12
CA THR A 78 -12.40 9.03 -0.49
C THR A 78 -13.13 10.33 -0.18
N PRO A 79 -14.39 10.56 -0.64
CA PRO A 79 -15.08 11.80 -0.33
C PRO A 79 -15.33 11.95 1.17
N LEU A 80 -15.64 10.85 1.88
CA LEU A 80 -15.83 10.87 3.33
C LEU A 80 -14.55 11.30 4.07
N VAL A 81 -13.40 10.71 3.73
CA VAL A 81 -12.10 11.04 4.34
C VAL A 81 -11.68 12.46 4.00
N VAL A 82 -11.87 12.90 2.75
CA VAL A 82 -11.56 14.28 2.34
C VAL A 82 -12.45 15.27 3.09
N GLU A 83 -13.75 15.02 3.20
CA GLU A 83 -14.66 15.88 3.96
C GLU A 83 -14.28 15.92 5.44
N GLN A 84 -13.97 14.78 6.04
CA GLN A 84 -13.50 14.70 7.43
C GLN A 84 -12.19 15.48 7.64
N ALA A 85 -11.24 15.36 6.72
CA ALA A 85 -9.98 16.09 6.78
C ALA A 85 -10.19 17.60 6.63
N LEU A 86 -11.06 18.02 5.71
CA LEU A 86 -11.42 19.44 5.53
C LEU A 86 -12.12 20.00 6.78
N ARG A 87 -13.08 19.26 7.36
CA ARG A 87 -13.75 19.63 8.62
C ARG A 87 -12.78 19.71 9.78
N PHE A 88 -11.83 18.77 9.88
CA PHE A 88 -10.77 18.79 10.88
C PHE A 88 -9.90 20.04 10.76
N VAL A 89 -9.41 20.36 9.56
CA VAL A 89 -8.60 21.56 9.30
C VAL A 89 -9.40 22.85 9.61
N ALA A 90 -10.68 22.89 9.27
CA ALA A 90 -11.55 24.01 9.60
C ALA A 90 -11.80 24.16 11.11
N SER A 91 -11.78 23.05 11.85
CA SER A 91 -12.04 23.01 13.30
C SER A 91 -10.78 23.16 14.15
N LEU A 92 -9.58 23.06 13.55
CA LEU A 92 -8.29 23.24 14.25
C LEU A 92 -8.23 24.51 15.11
N PRO A 93 -8.64 25.71 14.64
CA PRO A 93 -8.62 26.91 15.47
C PRO A 93 -9.50 26.79 16.72
N ALA A 94 -10.67 26.14 16.59
CA ALA A 94 -11.59 25.93 17.70
C ALA A 94 -11.01 24.93 18.72
N TYR A 95 -10.33 23.88 18.27
CA TYR A 95 -9.63 22.94 19.16
C TYR A 95 -8.47 23.61 19.91
N VAL A 96 -7.69 24.43 19.23
CA VAL A 96 -6.60 25.20 19.86
C VAL A 96 -7.14 26.19 20.89
N THR A 97 -8.23 26.88 20.58
CA THR A 97 -8.90 27.79 21.51
C THR A 97 -9.44 27.05 22.74
N SER A 98 -10.04 25.87 22.53
CA SER A 98 -10.55 25.03 23.62
C SER A 98 -9.41 24.54 24.52
N LEU A 99 -8.29 24.13 23.93
CA LEU A 99 -7.09 23.71 24.66
C LEU A 99 -6.49 24.88 25.45
N TYR A 100 -6.43 26.07 24.85
CA TYR A 100 -6.01 27.30 25.53
C TYR A 100 -6.90 27.59 26.74
N ASN A 101 -8.22 27.53 26.58
CA ASN A 101 -9.16 27.79 27.67
C ASN A 101 -9.05 26.76 28.81
N LEU A 102 -8.71 25.51 28.49
CA LEU A 102 -8.42 24.48 29.49
C LEU A 102 -7.09 24.74 30.22
N ALA A 103 -6.07 25.19 29.49
CA ALA A 103 -4.72 25.42 30.03
C ALA A 103 -4.59 26.76 30.78
N ALA A 104 -5.34 27.78 30.37
CA ALA A 104 -5.34 29.13 30.92
C ALA A 104 -5.47 29.18 32.46
N PRO A 105 -6.41 28.47 33.13
CA PRO A 105 -6.51 28.50 34.59
C PRO A 105 -5.30 27.85 35.29
N PHE A 106 -4.66 26.84 34.69
CA PHE A 106 -3.45 26.24 35.24
C PHE A 106 -2.24 27.17 35.09
N LEU A 107 -2.11 27.80 33.92
CA LEU A 107 -1.06 28.81 33.69
C LEU A 107 -1.25 30.02 34.61
N ALA A 108 -2.47 30.50 34.82
CA ALA A 108 -2.75 31.61 35.71
C ALA A 108 -2.36 31.29 37.17
N ARG A 109 -2.64 30.07 37.65
CA ARG A 109 -2.20 29.60 38.98
C ARG A 109 -0.67 29.50 39.09
N ALA A 110 -0.01 28.98 38.05
CA ALA A 110 1.45 28.90 38.03
C ALA A 110 2.12 30.29 37.97
N ALA A 111 1.57 31.22 37.19
CA ALA A 111 2.05 32.61 37.09
C ALA A 111 1.86 33.37 38.40
N ALA A 112 0.71 33.21 39.07
CA ALA A 112 0.47 33.79 40.39
C ALA A 112 1.43 33.24 41.45
N ALA A 113 1.74 31.93 41.41
CA ALA A 113 2.75 31.33 42.29
C ALA A 113 4.18 31.82 42.01
N ALA A 114 4.45 32.29 40.80
CA ALA A 114 5.75 32.85 40.38
C ALA A 114 5.85 34.38 40.54
N GLY A 115 4.78 35.06 40.99
CA GLY A 115 4.76 36.52 41.19
C GLY A 115 4.67 37.34 39.90
N VAL A 116 4.13 36.77 38.81
CA VAL A 116 3.99 37.46 37.52
C VAL A 116 2.59 38.09 37.42
N ASP A 117 2.51 39.42 37.54
CA ASP A 117 1.24 40.15 37.52
C ASP A 117 0.66 40.38 36.10
N ASP A 118 1.50 40.27 35.06
CA ASP A 118 1.15 40.67 33.69
C ASP A 118 0.55 39.51 32.86
N THR A 119 -0.53 38.95 33.40
CA THR A 119 -1.28 37.81 32.79
C THR A 119 -1.84 38.14 31.40
N ALA A 120 -2.12 39.41 31.12
CA ALA A 120 -2.58 39.89 29.82
C ALA A 120 -1.51 39.78 28.73
N ARG A 121 -0.24 40.12 29.03
CA ARG A 121 0.88 39.91 28.10
C ARG A 121 1.15 38.43 27.84
N LEU A 122 1.04 37.59 28.86
CA LEU A 122 1.16 36.13 28.72
C LEU A 122 0.10 35.57 27.77
N ALA A 123 -1.16 35.97 27.92
CA ALA A 123 -2.24 35.58 27.02
C ALA A 123 -1.98 36.01 25.57
N GLN A 124 -1.50 37.23 25.36
CA GLN A 124 -1.23 37.78 24.04
C GLN A 124 -0.05 37.10 23.34
N THR A 125 1.01 36.77 24.09
CA THR A 125 2.17 36.01 23.55
C THR A 125 1.80 34.56 23.21
N LEU A 126 0.95 33.92 24.01
CA LEU A 126 0.40 32.59 23.71
C LEU A 126 -0.47 32.60 22.46
N ALA A 127 -1.38 33.57 22.33
CA ALA A 127 -2.20 33.71 21.13
C ALA A 127 -1.34 33.90 19.86
N ALA A 128 -0.33 34.77 19.92
CA ALA A 128 0.60 34.99 18.81
C ALA A 128 1.46 33.76 18.48
N ALA A 129 1.87 32.98 19.50
CA ALA A 129 2.59 31.73 19.29
C ALA A 129 1.71 30.66 18.64
N MET A 130 0.43 30.58 19.04
CA MET A 130 -0.54 29.65 18.46
C MET A 130 -0.83 29.99 16.99
N GLU A 131 -1.02 31.27 16.67
CA GLU A 131 -1.29 31.70 15.29
C GLU A 131 -0.13 31.40 14.34
N ARG A 132 1.12 31.57 14.82
CA ARG A 132 2.34 31.18 14.10
C ARG A 132 2.46 29.68 13.81
N VAL A 133 1.80 28.83 14.59
CA VAL A 133 1.81 27.37 14.42
C VAL A 133 0.63 26.90 13.57
N VAL A 134 -0.56 27.43 13.82
CA VAL A 134 -1.81 26.99 13.16
C VAL A 134 -1.90 27.46 11.70
N GLY A 135 -1.45 28.67 11.39
CA GLY A 135 -1.51 29.22 10.02
C GLY A 135 -0.74 28.37 8.98
N PRO A 136 0.54 28.04 9.22
CA PRO A 136 1.31 27.15 8.34
C PRO A 136 0.75 25.74 8.27
N MET A 137 0.28 25.17 9.39
CA MET A 137 -0.31 23.82 9.43
C MET A 137 -1.58 23.73 8.58
N THR A 138 -2.48 24.70 8.70
CA THR A 138 -3.72 24.73 7.89
C THR A 138 -3.43 24.93 6.41
N THR A 139 -2.43 25.75 6.07
CA THR A 139 -1.98 25.97 4.69
C THR A 139 -1.35 24.70 4.10
N LEU A 140 -0.49 24.02 4.86
CA LEU A 140 0.13 22.76 4.44
C LEU A 140 -0.92 21.67 4.26
N ALA A 141 -1.86 21.53 5.20
CA ALA A 141 -2.94 20.55 5.11
C ALA A 141 -3.84 20.80 3.88
N ARG A 142 -4.22 22.06 3.62
CA ARG A 142 -4.98 22.42 2.41
C ARG A 142 -4.19 22.14 1.12
N ARG A 143 -2.88 22.41 1.12
CA ARG A 143 -2.02 22.07 -0.02
C ARG A 143 -1.99 20.56 -0.22
N LEU A 144 -1.70 19.76 0.81
CA LEU A 144 -1.66 18.30 0.70
C LEU A 144 -3.00 17.72 0.22
N LEU A 145 -4.12 18.20 0.75
CA LEU A 145 -5.46 17.80 0.30
C LEU A 145 -5.76 18.23 -1.14
N GLY A 146 -5.22 19.37 -1.59
CA GLY A 146 -5.36 19.87 -2.96
C GLY A 146 -4.47 19.16 -4.00
N HIS A 147 -3.43 18.43 -3.58
CA HIS A 147 -2.56 17.67 -4.50
C HIS A 147 -3.20 16.31 -4.81
N GLY A 148 -4.30 16.32 -5.60
CA GLY A 148 -4.92 15.11 -6.13
C GLY A 148 -3.98 14.24 -6.99
N LEU A 149 -2.86 14.80 -7.46
CA LEU A 149 -1.84 14.08 -8.25
C LEU A 149 -1.11 12.99 -7.45
N ALA A 150 -0.94 13.13 -6.13
CA ALA A 150 -0.30 12.09 -5.31
C ALA A 150 -1.14 10.80 -5.23
N PHE A 151 -2.46 10.93 -5.34
CA PHE A 151 -3.39 9.81 -5.39
C PHE A 151 -3.38 9.08 -6.73
N ILE A 152 -2.89 9.69 -7.82
CA ILE A 152 -2.89 9.05 -9.13
C ILE A 152 -2.00 7.81 -9.13
N ASN A 153 -0.80 7.86 -8.54
CA ASN A 153 0.08 6.69 -8.47
C ASN A 153 -0.54 5.55 -7.65
N VAL A 154 -1.19 5.88 -6.54
CA VAL A 154 -1.89 4.88 -5.71
C VAL A 154 -3.09 4.31 -6.45
N ALA A 155 -3.88 5.15 -7.13
CA ALA A 155 -5.01 4.73 -7.95
C ALA A 155 -4.56 3.85 -9.12
N LEU A 156 -3.44 4.17 -9.76
CA LEU A 156 -2.86 3.39 -10.85
C LEU A 156 -2.38 2.02 -10.33
N LEU A 157 -1.69 1.99 -9.18
CA LEU A 157 -1.30 0.75 -8.51
C LEU A 157 -2.55 -0.09 -8.15
N LEU A 158 -3.56 0.53 -7.57
CA LEU A 158 -4.78 -0.13 -7.12
C LEU A 158 -5.67 -0.61 -8.28
N ALA A 159 -5.57 0.03 -9.45
CA ALA A 159 -6.22 -0.41 -10.68
C ALA A 159 -5.45 -1.56 -11.37
N ILE A 160 -4.12 -1.45 -11.47
CA ILE A 160 -3.28 -2.41 -12.20
C ILE A 160 -3.09 -3.71 -11.40
N THR A 161 -2.87 -3.63 -10.08
CA THR A 161 -2.63 -4.81 -9.22
C THR A 161 -3.69 -5.91 -9.37
N PRO A 162 -5.01 -5.63 -9.23
CA PRO A 162 -6.03 -6.66 -9.37
C PRO A 162 -6.17 -7.18 -10.81
N LEU A 163 -5.91 -6.34 -11.83
CA LEU A 163 -5.87 -6.79 -13.22
C LEU A 163 -4.75 -7.84 -13.43
N VAL A 164 -3.55 -7.53 -12.92
CA VAL A 164 -2.41 -8.45 -12.96
C VAL A 164 -2.69 -9.71 -12.13
N ALA A 165 -3.29 -9.57 -10.96
CA ALA A 165 -3.73 -10.69 -10.12
C ALA A 165 -4.71 -11.60 -10.86
N PHE A 166 -5.60 -11.06 -11.71
CA PHE A 166 -6.50 -11.85 -12.54
C PHE A 166 -5.80 -12.70 -13.56
N TYR A 167 -4.91 -12.09 -14.34
CA TYR A 167 -4.15 -12.85 -15.33
C TYR A 167 -3.26 -13.89 -14.65
N LEU A 168 -2.61 -13.53 -13.54
CA LEU A 168 -1.82 -14.48 -12.75
C LEU A 168 -2.67 -15.63 -12.24
N LEU A 169 -3.81 -15.39 -11.59
CA LEU A 169 -4.65 -16.44 -11.01
C LEU A 169 -5.31 -17.32 -12.09
N ARG A 170 -5.75 -16.72 -13.20
CA ARG A 170 -6.37 -17.45 -14.32
C ARG A 170 -5.35 -18.33 -15.05
N ASP A 171 -4.18 -17.77 -15.35
CA ASP A 171 -3.18 -18.41 -16.21
C ASP A 171 -2.05 -19.08 -15.39
N TRP A 172 -2.13 -19.07 -14.05
CA TRP A 172 -1.18 -19.67 -13.11
C TRP A 172 -0.72 -21.07 -13.53
N PRO A 173 -1.61 -22.02 -13.87
CA PRO A 173 -1.19 -23.38 -14.21
C PRO A 173 -0.41 -23.44 -15.52
N ARG A 174 -0.74 -22.57 -16.49
CA ARG A 174 -0.05 -22.50 -17.78
C ARG A 174 1.33 -21.88 -17.62
N LEU A 175 1.44 -20.82 -16.82
CA LEU A 175 2.72 -20.20 -16.49
C LEU A 175 3.66 -21.19 -15.80
N LEU A 176 3.16 -21.94 -14.81
CA LEU A 176 3.92 -23.00 -14.14
C LEU A 176 4.35 -24.11 -15.09
N ALA A 177 3.48 -24.55 -16.00
CA ALA A 177 3.82 -25.61 -16.96
C ALA A 177 4.94 -25.17 -17.94
N GLU A 178 4.90 -23.92 -18.40
CA GLU A 178 5.94 -23.36 -19.28
C GLU A 178 7.28 -23.23 -18.55
N VAL A 179 7.24 -22.70 -17.32
CA VAL A 179 8.43 -22.61 -16.45
C VAL A 179 8.99 -24.00 -16.16
N ASP A 180 8.13 -24.99 -15.90
CA ASP A 180 8.56 -26.38 -15.69
C ASP A 180 9.23 -26.98 -16.93
N GLY A 181 8.79 -26.55 -18.13
CA GLY A 181 9.40 -26.92 -19.41
C GLY A 181 10.81 -26.37 -19.64
N TRP A 182 11.20 -25.30 -18.93
CA TRP A 182 12.53 -24.69 -19.03
C TRP A 182 13.55 -25.28 -18.06
N LEU A 183 13.15 -26.20 -17.17
CA LEU A 183 14.08 -26.78 -16.22
C LEU A 183 15.16 -27.63 -16.91
N PRO A 184 16.43 -27.53 -16.47
CA PRO A 184 17.47 -28.47 -16.88
C PRO A 184 17.07 -29.89 -16.50
N ARG A 185 16.99 -30.78 -17.50
CA ARG A 185 16.49 -32.16 -17.34
C ARG A 185 17.17 -32.92 -16.20
N ASP A 186 18.47 -32.70 -16.01
CA ASP A 186 19.30 -33.40 -15.03
C ASP A 186 18.95 -33.06 -13.57
N HIS A 187 18.37 -31.88 -13.32
CA HIS A 187 18.07 -31.37 -11.97
C HIS A 187 16.58 -31.11 -11.75
N ALA A 188 15.75 -31.36 -12.77
CA ALA A 188 14.32 -31.06 -12.75
C ALA A 188 13.58 -31.78 -11.61
N GLU A 189 13.93 -33.04 -11.36
CA GLU A 189 13.29 -33.84 -10.32
C GLU A 189 13.60 -33.29 -8.92
N THR A 190 14.86 -32.92 -8.66
CA THR A 190 15.27 -32.30 -7.39
C THR A 190 14.56 -30.96 -7.16
N ILE A 191 14.48 -30.10 -8.18
CA ILE A 191 13.83 -28.80 -8.06
C ILE A 191 12.32 -28.97 -7.81
N ARG A 192 11.64 -29.90 -8.49
CA ARG A 192 10.23 -30.20 -8.23
C ARG A 192 9.99 -30.73 -6.82
N ALA A 193 10.87 -31.59 -6.31
CA ALA A 193 10.76 -32.12 -4.96
C ALA A 193 10.83 -31.01 -3.91
N GLN A 194 11.78 -30.08 -4.07
CA GLN A 194 11.92 -28.92 -3.19
C GLN A 194 10.72 -27.97 -3.30
N ALA A 195 10.25 -27.68 -4.51
CA ALA A 195 9.09 -26.81 -4.72
C ALA A 195 7.82 -27.37 -4.05
N ARG A 196 7.55 -28.68 -4.15
CA ARG A 196 6.41 -29.32 -3.47
C ARG A 196 6.55 -29.27 -1.95
N ALA A 197 7.77 -29.41 -1.42
CA ALA A 197 8.00 -29.32 0.01
C ALA A 197 7.69 -27.91 0.54
N VAL A 198 8.07 -26.87 -0.21
CA VAL A 198 7.74 -25.47 0.11
C VAL A 198 6.22 -25.24 0.05
N ASP A 199 5.57 -25.71 -1.01
CA ASP A 199 4.12 -25.56 -1.20
C ASP A 199 3.33 -26.22 -0.06
N HIS A 200 3.70 -27.45 0.32
CA HIS A 200 3.06 -28.17 1.44
C HIS A 200 3.19 -27.43 2.78
N VAL A 201 4.27 -26.68 3.02
CA VAL A 201 4.44 -25.90 4.26
C VAL A 201 3.58 -24.63 4.23
N LEU A 202 3.38 -24.03 3.05
CA LEU A 202 2.64 -22.78 2.88
C LEU A 202 1.12 -22.99 2.76
N SER A 203 0.68 -24.10 2.16
CA SER A 203 -0.74 -24.35 1.88
C SER A 203 -1.50 -24.96 3.06
N GLY A 204 -0.78 -25.53 4.04
CA GLY A 204 -1.36 -26.21 5.21
C GLY A 204 -1.81 -27.64 4.93
#